data_AF-A0A560JYH2-F1
#
_entry.id   AF-A0A560JYH2-F1
#
_cell.length_a   1.000
_cell.length_b   1.000
_cell.length_c   1.000
_cell.angle_alpha   90.00
_cell.angle_beta   90.00
_cell.angle_gamma   90.00
#
_symmetry.space_group_name_H-M   'P 1'
#
loop_
_entity.id
_entity.type
_entity.pdbx_description
1 polymer ?
#
loop_
_entity_poly.entity_id
_entity_poly.type
_entity_poly.pdbx_seq_one_letter_code
_entity_poly.pdbx_strand_id
1 'polypeptide(L)' 'MAKTAAISVRVPDDVKAAVEKAAEADSRSVASLVEKILVDYLKKNGYLKGPKPRATVL' A
#
# COMPACT_ATOMS: atom_id res chain seq x y z
N MET A 1 15.71 -7.27 -2.61
CA MET A 1 14.27 -7.22 -2.27
C MET A 1 13.57 -8.35 -3.02
N ALA A 2 12.86 -9.27 -2.35
CA ALA A 2 12.10 -10.30 -3.06
C ALA A 2 11.02 -9.62 -3.93
N LYS A 3 10.80 -10.11 -5.16
CA LYS A 3 9.75 -9.56 -6.05
C LYS A 3 8.39 -9.75 -5.38
N THR A 4 7.71 -8.66 -5.08
CA THR A 4 6.33 -8.65 -4.60
C THR A 4 5.37 -8.50 -5.78
N ALA A 5 4.11 -8.91 -5.57
CA ALA A 5 3.05 -8.63 -6.54
C ALA A 5 2.84 -7.11 -6.65
N ALA A 6 2.60 -6.62 -7.87
CA ALA A 6 2.38 -5.21 -8.15
C ALA A 6 0.89 -4.92 -8.39
N ILE A 7 0.43 -3.76 -7.91
CA ILE A 7 -0.90 -3.21 -8.22
C ILE A 7 -0.68 -1.94 -9.06
N SER A 8 -1.34 -1.84 -10.21
CA SER A 8 -1.30 -0.66 -11.08
C SER A 8 -2.68 -0.01 -11.13
N VAL A 9 -2.76 1.29 -10.85
CA VAL A 9 -4.00 2.05 -10.81
C VAL A 9 -3.82 3.33 -11.60
N ARG A 10 -4.79 3.65 -12.47
CA ARG A 10 -4.90 4.96 -13.12
C ARG A 10 -5.83 5.84 -12.31
N VAL A 11 -5.44 7.08 -12.10
CA VAL A 11 -6.22 8.10 -11.39
C VAL A 11 -6.23 9.40 -12.21
N PRO A 12 -7.24 10.26 -12.01
CA PRO A 12 -7.20 11.63 -12.51
C PRO A 12 -5.94 12.40 -12.06
N ASP A 13 -5.53 13.40 -12.84
CA ASP A 13 -4.29 14.14 -12.58
C ASP A 13 -4.31 14.92 -11.26
N ASP A 14 -5.48 15.46 -10.88
CA ASP A 14 -5.68 16.16 -9.62
C ASP A 14 -5.49 15.23 -8.41
N VAL A 15 -5.99 13.99 -8.50
CA VAL A 15 -5.78 12.96 -7.48
C VAL A 15 -4.30 12.61 -7.36
N LYS A 16 -3.59 12.50 -8.49
CA LYS A 16 -2.14 12.25 -8.49
C LYS A 16 -1.38 13.38 -7.78
N ALA A 17 -1.66 14.63 -8.13
CA ALA A 17 -1.02 15.78 -7.51
C ALA A 17 -1.31 15.89 -6.01
N ALA A 18 -2.53 15.53 -5.59
CA ALA A 18 -2.90 15.52 -4.17
C ALA A 18 -2.15 14.44 -3.38
N VAL A 19 -2.03 13.22 -3.91
CA VAL A 19 -1.34 12.13 -3.21
C VAL A 19 0.18 12.36 -3.14
N GLU A 20 0.78 13.02 -4.14
CA GLU A 20 2.19 13.43 -4.09
C GLU A 20 2.46 14.38 -2.92
N LYS A 21 1.62 15.41 -2.74
CA LYS A 21 1.73 16.34 -1.59
C LYS A 21 1.50 15.65 -0.25
N ALA A 22 0.52 14.76 -0.17
CA ALA A 22 0.22 14.03 1.05
C ALA A 22 1.37 13.09 1.45
N ALA A 23 1.99 12.43 0.48
CA ALA A 23 3.14 11.55 0.70
C ALA A 23 4.36 12.34 1.20
N GLU A 24 4.61 13.52 0.61
CA GLU A 24 5.69 14.41 1.02
C GLU A 24 5.51 14.89 2.47
N ALA A 25 4.29 15.32 2.84
CA ALA A 25 3.95 15.72 4.21
C ALA A 25 4.11 14.58 5.23
N ASP A 26 3.90 13.33 4.81
CA ASP A 26 4.09 12.12 5.63
C ASP A 26 5.53 11.57 5.56
N SER A 27 6.47 12.29 4.92
CA SER A 27 7.87 11.88 4.72
C SER A 27 8.01 10.47 4.11
N ARG A 28 7.14 10.14 3.15
CA ARG A 28 7.08 8.82 2.48
C ARG A 28 7.00 8.97 0.97
N SER A 29 7.30 7.87 0.27
CA SER A 29 6.97 7.78 -1.15
C SER A 29 5.45 7.61 -1.34
N VAL A 30 4.93 8.02 -2.50
CA VAL A 30 3.52 7.79 -2.88
C VAL A 30 3.17 6.30 -2.78
N ALA A 31 4.05 5.42 -3.26
CA ALA A 31 3.83 3.97 -3.20
C ALA A 31 3.68 3.48 -1.75
N SER A 32 4.53 3.95 -0.84
CA SER A 32 4.47 3.58 0.58
C SER A 32 3.23 4.14 1.27
N LEU A 33 2.79 5.35 0.92
CA LEU A 33 1.55 5.92 1.44
C LEU A 33 0.32 5.11 0.96
N VAL A 34 0.26 4.79 -0.33
CA VAL A 34 -0.82 3.99 -0.92
C VAL A 34 -0.84 2.58 -0.31
N GLU A 35 0.32 1.95 -0.13
CA GLU A 35 0.43 0.65 0.53
C GLU A 35 -0.15 0.70 1.96
N LYS A 36 0.25 1.70 2.75
CA LYS A 36 -0.28 1.89 4.11
C LYS A 36 -1.80 2.04 4.12
N ILE A 37 -2.34 2.94 3.30
CA ILE A 37 -3.78 3.18 3.22
C ILE A 37 -4.52 1.91 2.81
N LEU A 38 -4.02 1.19 1.81
CA LEU A 38 -4.61 -0.05 1.31
C LEU A 38 -4.58 -1.14 2.39
N VAL A 39 -3.44 -1.36 3.04
CA VAL A 39 -3.30 -2.36 4.11
C VAL A 39 -4.22 -2.04 5.28
N ASP A 40 -4.28 -0.78 5.71
CA ASP A 40 -5.16 -0.35 6.80
C ASP A 40 -6.64 -0.56 6.43
N TYR A 41 -7.03 -0.20 5.19
CA TYR A 41 -8.39 -0.43 4.70
C TYR A 41 -8.74 -1.92 4.69
N LEU A 42 -7.87 -2.77 4.14
CA LEU A 42 -8.12 -4.21 4.04
C LEU A 42 -8.17 -4.88 5.42
N LYS A 43 -7.32 -4.44 6.37
CA LYS A 43 -7.37 -4.93 7.76
C LYS A 43 -8.65 -4.52 8.47
N LYS A 44 -9.01 -3.23 8.41
CA LYS A 44 -10.22 -2.68 9.05
C LYS A 44 -11.49 -3.36 8.56
N ASN A 45 -11.54 -3.75 7.29
CA ASN A 45 -12.68 -4.43 6.69
C ASN A 45 -12.58 -5.98 6.73
N GLY A 46 -11.57 -6.55 7.39
CA GLY A 46 -11.42 -7.99 7.55
C GLY A 46 -10.95 -8.76 6.32
N TYR A 47 -10.59 -8.07 5.23
CA TYR A 47 -10.05 -8.68 4.00
C TYR A 47 -8.59 -9.11 4.13
N LEU A 48 -7.83 -8.50 5.05
CA LEU A 48 -6.46 -8.87 5.35
C LEU A 48 -6.30 -9.18 6.83
N LYS A 49 -6.20 -10.48 7.17
CA LYS A 49 -5.78 -10.92 8.51
C LYS A 49 -4.25 -10.80 8.60
N GLY A 50 -3.74 -10.45 9.78
CA GLY A 50 -2.29 -10.30 10.04
C GLY A 50 -1.47 -11.52 9.55
N PRO A 51 -0.15 -11.37 9.38
CA PRO A 51 0.65 -12.29 8.61
C PRO A 51 0.40 -13.74 9.02
N LYS A 52 -0.05 -14.56 8.06
CA LYS A 52 0.00 -16.02 8.19
C LYS A 52 1.49 -16.37 8.34
N PRO A 53 1.91 -17.16 9.35
CA PRO A 53 3.30 -17.58 9.46
C PRO A 53 3.72 -18.14 8.10
N ARG A 54 4.88 -17.70 7.59
CA ARG A 54 5.47 -18.37 6.41
C ARG A 54 5.54 -19.85 6.77
N ALA A 55 4.88 -20.70 5.98
CA ALA A 55 5.07 -22.12 6.10
C ALA A 55 6.58 -22.35 5.95
N THR A 56 7.22 -22.80 7.03
CA THR A 56 8.60 -23.28 6.98
C THR A 56 8.64 -24.34 5.90
N VAL A 57 9.40 -24.06 4.84
CA VAL A 57 9.74 -25.09 3.86
C VAL A 57 10.69 -26.03 4.60
N LEU A 58 10.19 -27.19 5.00
CA LEU A 58 10.98 -28.33 5.46
C LEU A 58 11.63 -29.01 4.26
#